data_AF-A0A3R9Y1J6-F1
#
_entry.id   AF-A0A3R9Y1J6-F1
#
_cell.length_a   1.000
_cell.length_b   1.000
_cell.length_c   1.000
_cell.angle_alpha   90.00
_cell.angle_beta   90.00
_cell.angle_gamma   90.00
#
_symmetry.space_group_name_H-M   'P 1'
#
loop_
_entity.id
_entity.type
_entity.pdbx_description
1 polymer ?
#
loop_
_entity_poly.entity_id
_entity_poly.type
_entity_poly.pdbx_seq_one_letter_code
_entity_poly.pdbx_strand_id
1 'polypeptide(L)'
;MPGGRLTQQERQQIALGLADGLAYAEIARRLDRPTSTVTREVMRNGGPTGYRADLAHRATERRAHRRRQAEPRDRAAPPMAHGRDASAVRDFEETLTTVFIASGTPKMMARVMACLTLTDTGSLTAAELARHLQVSPASVSKAIAFLESQGLVRRERDERRRERYVVDDDVWYQSMMASARGTAHIAETARQGVGVLVPGTPAAARLENIARFLDFITESITRAAEQARDILYVRPEGHRDTTAKAGHDH
;
A
#
# COMPACT_ATOMS: atom_id res chain seq x y z
N MET A 1 -23.61 6.93 -31.66
CA MET A 1 -23.32 7.13 -30.23
C MET A 1 -22.42 5.99 -29.76
N PRO A 2 -21.10 6.15 -29.60
CA PRO A 2 -20.30 5.07 -29.07
C PRO A 2 -20.55 5.00 -27.56
N GLY A 3 -21.58 4.26 -27.15
CA GLY A 3 -21.96 3.97 -25.76
C GLY A 3 -21.22 2.77 -25.16
N GLY A 4 -20.04 2.44 -25.69
CA GLY A 4 -19.20 1.34 -25.23
C GLY A 4 -18.31 1.70 -24.05
N ARG A 5 -17.87 0.69 -23.29
CA ARG A 5 -16.86 0.83 -22.22
C ARG A 5 -15.59 1.47 -22.79
N LEU A 6 -14.93 2.31 -22.00
CA LEU A 6 -13.63 2.86 -22.37
C LEU A 6 -12.65 1.72 -22.64
N THR A 7 -11.81 1.86 -23.65
CA THR A 7 -10.71 0.95 -24.00
C THR A 7 -9.50 1.21 -23.10
N GLN A 8 -8.48 0.36 -23.17
CA GLN A 8 -7.22 0.63 -22.46
C GLN A 8 -6.53 1.89 -23.00
N GLN A 9 -6.53 2.07 -24.32
CA GLN A 9 -5.93 3.22 -25.00
C GLN A 9 -6.62 4.54 -24.61
N GLU A 10 -7.96 4.56 -24.57
CA GLU A 10 -8.70 5.75 -24.12
C GLU A 10 -8.37 6.09 -22.66
N ARG A 11 -8.19 5.09 -21.79
CA ARG A 11 -7.77 5.32 -20.39
C ARG A 11 -6.35 5.88 -20.29
N GLN A 12 -5.43 5.45 -21.14
CA GLN A 12 -4.08 6.00 -21.19
C GLN A 12 -4.09 7.47 -21.60
N GLN A 13 -4.94 7.83 -22.58
CA GLN A 13 -5.14 9.22 -22.98
C GLN A 13 -5.80 10.08 -21.89
N ILE A 14 -6.70 9.51 -21.08
CA ILE A 14 -7.21 10.20 -19.87
C ILE A 14 -6.06 10.46 -18.89
N ALA A 15 -5.20 9.47 -18.62
CA ALA A 15 -4.08 9.63 -17.69
C ALA A 15 -3.08 10.70 -18.16
N LEU A 16 -2.75 10.70 -19.45
CA LEU A 16 -1.89 11.73 -20.06
C LEU A 16 -2.51 13.12 -19.96
N GLY A 17 -3.79 13.26 -20.29
CA GLY A 17 -4.48 14.55 -20.20
C GLY A 17 -4.54 15.09 -18.76
N LEU A 18 -4.62 14.23 -17.76
CA LEU A 18 -4.56 14.64 -16.36
C LEU A 18 -3.16 15.05 -15.92
N ALA A 19 -2.12 14.33 -16.39
CA ALA A 19 -0.73 14.71 -16.15
C ALA A 19 -0.39 16.08 -16.77
N ASP A 20 -0.98 16.38 -17.93
CA ASP A 20 -0.87 17.67 -18.61
C ASP A 20 -1.77 18.77 -18.02
N GLY A 21 -2.53 18.47 -16.95
CA GLY A 21 -3.40 19.44 -16.27
C GLY A 21 -4.64 19.85 -17.07
N LEU A 22 -5.06 19.06 -18.06
CA LEU A 22 -6.23 19.37 -18.88
C LEU A 22 -7.54 19.17 -18.10
N ALA A 23 -8.53 20.03 -18.39
CA ALA A 23 -9.87 19.88 -17.86
C ALA A 23 -10.57 18.63 -18.42
N TYR A 24 -11.46 17.99 -17.62
CA TYR A 24 -12.16 16.77 -18.04
C TYR A 24 -12.97 16.92 -19.34
N ALA A 25 -13.52 18.11 -19.60
CA ALA A 25 -14.26 18.39 -20.82
C ALA A 25 -13.36 18.34 -22.07
N GLU A 26 -12.12 18.81 -21.94
CA GLU A 26 -11.13 18.82 -23.02
C GLU A 26 -10.62 17.40 -23.31
N ILE A 27 -10.33 16.61 -22.27
CA ILE A 27 -9.98 15.20 -22.39
C ILE A 27 -11.11 14.43 -23.09
N ALA A 28 -12.35 14.65 -22.67
CA ALA A 28 -13.51 13.97 -23.24
C ALA A 28 -13.72 14.29 -24.72
N ARG A 29 -13.51 15.56 -25.11
CA ARG A 29 -13.60 16.02 -26.51
C ARG A 29 -12.54 15.37 -27.40
N ARG A 30 -11.30 15.18 -26.91
CA ARG A 30 -10.22 14.48 -27.64
C ARG A 30 -10.49 12.99 -27.84
N LEU A 31 -11.28 12.39 -26.94
CA LEU A 31 -11.68 10.98 -26.99
C LEU A 31 -12.97 10.75 -27.77
N ASP A 32 -13.64 11.82 -28.23
CA ASP A 32 -15.01 11.77 -28.75
C ASP A 32 -15.99 11.05 -27.78
N ARG A 33 -15.86 11.36 -26.47
CA ARG A 33 -16.69 10.80 -25.40
C ARG A 33 -17.40 11.90 -24.60
N PRO A 34 -18.54 11.59 -23.95
CA PRO A 34 -19.17 12.52 -23.02
C PRO A 34 -18.27 12.83 -21.81
N THR A 35 -18.25 14.08 -21.36
CA THR A 35 -17.48 14.53 -20.18
C THR A 35 -17.80 13.71 -18.92
N SER A 36 -19.08 13.36 -18.74
CA SER A 36 -19.54 12.55 -17.61
C SER A 36 -18.94 11.14 -17.58
N THR A 37 -18.46 10.62 -18.72
CA THR A 37 -17.75 9.33 -18.80
C THR A 37 -16.35 9.46 -18.22
N VAL A 38 -15.62 10.51 -18.61
CA VAL A 38 -14.27 10.78 -18.10
C VAL A 38 -14.32 11.10 -16.61
N THR A 39 -15.23 11.97 -16.16
CA THR A 39 -15.36 12.31 -14.74
C THR A 39 -15.67 11.09 -13.88
N ARG A 40 -16.63 10.24 -14.29
CA ARG A 40 -16.95 9.02 -13.54
C ARG A 40 -15.81 8.01 -13.56
N GLU A 41 -15.12 7.85 -14.68
CA GLU A 41 -13.96 6.97 -14.78
C GLU A 41 -12.83 7.42 -13.85
N VAL A 42 -12.51 8.71 -13.85
CA VAL A 42 -11.45 9.29 -13.01
C VAL A 42 -11.80 9.16 -11.53
N MET A 43 -13.01 9.57 -11.14
CA MET A 43 -13.45 9.51 -9.74
C MET A 43 -13.57 8.07 -9.23
N ARG A 44 -13.96 7.12 -10.08
CA ARG A 44 -14.07 5.70 -9.71
C ARG A 44 -12.72 4.99 -9.55
N ASN A 45 -11.64 5.54 -10.11
CA ASN A 45 -10.33 4.86 -10.15
C ASN A 45 -9.20 5.73 -9.55
N GLY A 46 -9.47 6.41 -8.44
CA GLY A 46 -8.44 7.10 -7.65
C GLY A 46 -8.41 8.61 -7.75
N GLY A 47 -9.35 9.23 -8.48
CA GLY A 47 -9.44 10.69 -8.59
C GLY A 47 -8.33 11.32 -9.44
N PRO A 48 -8.37 12.64 -9.66
CA PRO A 48 -7.47 13.33 -10.60
C PRO A 48 -5.97 13.16 -10.27
N THR A 49 -5.60 13.13 -8.99
CA THR A 49 -4.20 13.00 -8.55
C THR A 49 -3.70 11.56 -8.46
N GLY A 50 -4.61 10.58 -8.37
CA GLY A 50 -4.31 9.16 -8.21
C GLY A 50 -4.66 8.29 -9.42
N TYR A 51 -5.21 8.87 -10.49
CA TYR A 51 -5.70 8.10 -11.63
C TYR A 51 -4.57 7.38 -12.37
N ARG A 52 -4.71 6.06 -12.55
CA ARG A 52 -3.79 5.23 -13.35
C ARG A 52 -4.56 4.35 -14.34
N ALA A 53 -4.24 4.50 -15.62
CA ALA A 53 -4.93 3.85 -16.73
C ALA A 53 -4.95 2.31 -16.62
N ASP A 54 -3.81 1.70 -16.31
CA ASP A 54 -3.70 0.23 -16.24
C ASP A 54 -4.48 -0.34 -15.04
N LEU A 55 -4.52 0.39 -13.91
CA LEU A 55 -5.32 0.00 -12.74
C LEU A 55 -6.81 0.10 -13.07
N ALA A 56 -7.24 1.18 -13.70
CA ALA A 56 -8.61 1.40 -14.12
C ALA A 56 -9.09 0.35 -15.15
N HIS A 57 -8.22 -0.05 -16.08
CA HIS A 57 -8.51 -1.10 -17.06
C HIS A 57 -8.69 -2.47 -16.40
N ARG A 58 -7.72 -2.91 -15.57
CA ARG A 58 -7.80 -4.19 -14.85
C ARG A 58 -8.97 -4.25 -13.86
N ALA A 59 -9.32 -3.14 -13.21
CA ALA A 59 -10.50 -3.07 -12.35
C ALA A 59 -11.79 -3.27 -13.15
N THR A 60 -11.82 -2.73 -14.37
CA THR A 60 -12.98 -2.83 -15.26
C THR A 60 -13.14 -4.24 -15.80
N GLU A 61 -12.09 -4.88 -16.30
CA GLU A 61 -12.12 -6.29 -16.75
C GLU A 61 -12.54 -7.26 -15.65
N ARG A 62 -12.00 -7.09 -14.43
CA ARG A 62 -12.37 -7.95 -13.29
C ARG A 62 -13.84 -7.83 -12.89
N ARG A 63 -14.43 -6.63 -12.96
CA ARG A 63 -15.89 -6.47 -12.74
C ARG A 63 -16.73 -7.17 -13.80
N ALA A 64 -16.28 -7.20 -15.06
CA ALA A 64 -16.96 -7.93 -16.13
C ALA A 64 -16.83 -9.44 -15.95
N HIS A 65 -15.65 -9.92 -15.53
CA HIS A 65 -15.40 -11.33 -15.24
C HIS A 65 -16.20 -11.81 -14.01
N ARG A 66 -16.31 -10.98 -12.96
CA ARG A 66 -17.08 -11.28 -11.75
C ARG A 66 -18.58 -11.30 -12.03
N ARG A 67 -19.13 -10.39 -12.85
CA ARG A 67 -20.54 -10.48 -13.30
C ARG A 67 -20.85 -11.76 -14.08
N ARG A 68 -19.88 -12.29 -14.83
CA ARG A 68 -20.01 -13.60 -15.50
C ARG A 68 -19.90 -14.80 -14.55
N GLN A 69 -19.30 -14.63 -13.37
CA GLN A 69 -19.13 -15.67 -12.36
C GLN A 69 -20.14 -15.58 -11.20
N ALA A 70 -20.90 -14.48 -11.09
CA ALA A 70 -21.80 -14.19 -9.97
C ALA A 70 -23.24 -14.72 -10.12
N GLU A 71 -23.50 -15.62 -11.08
CA GLU A 71 -24.65 -16.52 -10.99
C GLU A 71 -24.12 -17.94 -10.68
N PRO A 72 -24.55 -18.65 -9.61
CA PRO A 72 -25.46 -18.29 -8.51
C PRO A 72 -24.86 -18.45 -7.09
N ARG A 73 -25.46 -17.68 -6.15
CA ARG A 73 -25.98 -18.10 -4.83
C ARG A 73 -25.41 -17.41 -3.58
N ASP A 74 -26.36 -16.80 -2.88
CA ASP A 74 -26.40 -16.44 -1.47
C ASP A 74 -25.56 -17.32 -0.54
N ARG A 75 -24.60 -16.67 0.13
CA ARG A 75 -24.34 -16.91 1.54
C ARG A 75 -23.83 -15.61 2.13
N ALA A 76 -24.72 -14.87 2.80
CA ALA A 76 -24.36 -13.69 3.56
C ALA A 76 -23.22 -14.06 4.51
N ALA A 77 -22.03 -13.52 4.24
CA ALA A 77 -20.93 -13.55 5.19
C ALA A 77 -21.41 -12.91 6.49
N PRO A 78 -20.99 -13.38 7.67
CA PRO A 78 -21.34 -12.74 8.93
C PRO A 78 -20.99 -11.24 8.85
N PRO A 79 -21.83 -10.35 9.42
CA PRO A 79 -21.59 -8.92 9.37
C PRO A 79 -20.22 -8.63 10.00
N MET A 80 -19.33 -8.01 9.23
CA MET A 80 -18.04 -7.59 9.77
C MET A 80 -18.25 -6.55 10.87
N ALA A 81 -17.36 -6.55 11.86
CA ALA A 81 -17.36 -5.53 12.89
C ALA A 81 -17.35 -4.13 12.26
N HIS A 82 -18.09 -3.20 12.88
CA HIS A 82 -18.24 -1.80 12.46
C HIS A 82 -19.09 -1.57 11.18
N GLY A 83 -19.95 -2.52 10.79
CA GLY A 83 -20.93 -2.31 9.71
C GLY A 83 -20.32 -2.18 8.31
N ARG A 84 -19.07 -2.62 8.13
CA ARG A 84 -18.36 -2.55 6.83
C ARG A 84 -18.86 -3.63 5.87
N ASP A 85 -18.93 -3.26 4.60
CA ASP A 85 -19.15 -4.20 3.50
C ASP A 85 -17.92 -5.11 3.34
N ALA A 86 -18.12 -6.40 3.60
CA ALA A 86 -17.06 -7.40 3.51
C ALA A 86 -16.46 -7.53 2.11
N SER A 87 -17.23 -7.23 1.07
CA SER A 87 -16.72 -7.21 -0.30
C SER A 87 -15.80 -6.02 -0.55
N ALA A 88 -16.15 -4.85 -0.02
CA ALA A 88 -15.33 -3.64 -0.11
C ALA A 88 -14.01 -3.80 0.64
N VAL A 89 -14.01 -4.39 1.84
CA VAL A 89 -12.78 -4.63 2.61
C VAL A 89 -11.84 -5.60 1.88
N ARG A 90 -12.38 -6.67 1.28
CA ARG A 90 -11.57 -7.61 0.47
C ARG A 90 -11.00 -6.95 -0.78
N ASP A 91 -11.80 -6.14 -1.49
CA ASP A 91 -11.32 -5.41 -2.66
C ASP A 91 -10.23 -4.39 -2.27
N PHE A 92 -10.33 -3.79 -1.08
CA PHE A 92 -9.29 -2.93 -0.53
C PHE A 92 -8.02 -3.71 -0.11
N GLU A 93 -8.16 -4.87 0.53
CA GLU A 93 -7.04 -5.76 0.88
C GLU A 93 -6.21 -6.15 -0.35
N GLU A 94 -6.87 -6.47 -1.47
CA GLU A 94 -6.19 -6.75 -2.74
C GLU A 94 -5.48 -5.51 -3.33
N THR A 95 -6.11 -4.34 -3.21
CA THR A 95 -5.54 -3.06 -3.64
C THR A 95 -4.28 -2.75 -2.84
N LEU A 96 -4.35 -2.85 -1.51
CA LEU A 96 -3.24 -2.64 -0.60
C LEU A 96 -2.10 -3.66 -0.84
N THR A 97 -2.45 -4.93 -1.06
CA THR A 97 -1.48 -5.97 -1.46
C THR A 97 -0.73 -5.56 -2.73
N THR A 98 -1.43 -5.02 -3.72
CA THR A 98 -0.82 -4.59 -4.99
C THR A 98 0.15 -3.42 -4.79
N VAL A 99 -0.18 -2.50 -3.90
CA VAL A 99 0.71 -1.39 -3.52
C VAL A 99 2.00 -1.92 -2.89
N PHE A 100 1.91 -2.86 -1.95
CA PHE A 100 3.09 -3.48 -1.33
C PHE A 100 3.96 -4.25 -2.33
N ILE A 101 3.36 -4.91 -3.32
CA ILE A 101 4.13 -5.56 -4.39
C ILE A 101 4.87 -4.52 -5.23
N ALA A 102 4.22 -3.40 -5.56
CA ALA A 102 4.84 -2.33 -6.34
C ALA A 102 6.00 -1.65 -5.59
N SER A 103 5.99 -1.67 -4.25
CA SER A 103 7.11 -1.20 -3.43
C SER A 103 8.22 -2.25 -3.24
N GLY A 104 8.16 -3.40 -3.93
CA GLY A 104 9.21 -4.42 -3.92
C GLY A 104 9.01 -5.56 -2.92
N THR A 105 7.88 -5.60 -2.20
CA THR A 105 7.59 -6.70 -1.28
C THR A 105 7.17 -7.96 -2.05
N PRO A 106 7.75 -9.14 -1.77
CA PRO A 106 7.30 -10.38 -2.39
C PRO A 106 5.81 -10.65 -2.16
N LYS A 107 5.12 -11.21 -3.17
CA LYS A 107 3.65 -11.36 -3.19
C LYS A 107 3.06 -11.97 -1.91
N MET A 108 3.67 -13.02 -1.36
CA MET A 108 3.11 -13.67 -0.16
C MET A 108 3.23 -12.77 1.08
N MET A 109 4.36 -12.06 1.21
CA MET A 109 4.66 -11.16 2.32
C MET A 109 3.74 -9.93 2.24
N ALA A 110 3.52 -9.40 1.04
CA ALA A 110 2.55 -8.33 0.78
C ALA A 110 1.12 -8.70 1.21
N ARG A 111 0.70 -9.95 0.95
CA ARG A 111 -0.60 -10.47 1.39
C ARG A 111 -0.68 -10.58 2.91
N VAL A 112 0.38 -11.07 3.56
CA VAL A 112 0.43 -11.14 5.04
C VAL A 112 0.36 -9.75 5.65
N MET A 113 1.10 -8.76 5.13
CA MET A 113 1.03 -7.38 5.60
C MET A 113 -0.37 -6.79 5.41
N ALA A 114 -0.97 -6.90 4.22
CA ALA A 114 -2.32 -6.37 3.98
C ALA A 114 -3.36 -6.98 4.93
N CYS A 115 -3.27 -8.29 5.20
CA CYS A 115 -4.14 -8.97 6.14
C CYS A 115 -3.94 -8.48 7.59
N LEU A 116 -2.70 -8.34 8.04
CA LEU A 116 -2.39 -7.84 9.38
C LEU A 116 -2.73 -6.35 9.55
N THR A 117 -2.58 -5.51 8.52
CA THR A 117 -2.94 -4.08 8.56
C THR A 117 -4.46 -3.87 8.64
N LEU A 118 -5.26 -4.77 8.07
CA LEU A 118 -6.71 -4.62 7.99
C LEU A 118 -7.48 -5.38 9.07
N THR A 119 -6.78 -6.15 9.93
CA THR A 119 -7.44 -6.87 11.02
C THR A 119 -7.86 -5.93 12.15
N ASP A 120 -9.12 -6.02 12.57
CA ASP A 120 -9.64 -5.16 13.65
C ASP A 120 -9.06 -5.53 15.03
N THR A 121 -8.56 -6.76 15.17
CA THR A 121 -7.89 -7.23 16.38
C THR A 121 -6.49 -6.63 16.57
N GLY A 122 -5.98 -5.91 15.56
CA GLY A 122 -4.60 -5.42 15.49
C GLY A 122 -3.53 -6.52 15.38
N SER A 123 -3.90 -7.79 15.54
CA SER A 123 -2.99 -8.92 15.58
C SER A 123 -3.64 -10.22 15.12
N LEU A 124 -2.88 -11.11 14.48
CA LEU A 124 -3.34 -12.44 14.05
C LEU A 124 -2.34 -13.54 14.41
N THR A 125 -2.85 -14.74 14.66
CA THR A 125 -2.04 -15.96 14.81
C THR A 125 -1.68 -16.56 13.45
N ALA A 126 -0.66 -17.44 13.41
CA ALA A 126 -0.30 -18.18 12.20
C ALA A 126 -1.48 -18.95 11.59
N ALA A 127 -2.34 -19.53 12.44
CA ALA A 127 -3.51 -20.31 12.01
C ALA A 127 -4.60 -19.43 11.39
N GLU A 128 -4.80 -18.23 11.93
CA GLU A 128 -5.75 -17.25 11.37
C GLU A 128 -5.25 -16.72 10.03
N LEU A 129 -3.95 -16.38 9.93
CA LEU A 129 -3.31 -15.99 8.68
C LEU A 129 -3.43 -17.07 7.61
N ALA A 130 -3.15 -18.34 7.95
CA ALA A 130 -3.25 -19.46 7.01
C ALA A 130 -4.69 -19.62 6.49
N ARG A 131 -5.68 -19.48 7.37
CA ARG A 131 -7.10 -19.58 7.03
C ARG A 131 -7.57 -18.43 6.16
N HIS A 132 -7.23 -17.18 6.53
CA HIS A 132 -7.65 -15.98 5.79
C HIS A 132 -7.02 -15.93 4.40
N LEU A 133 -5.71 -16.22 4.31
CA LEU A 133 -4.96 -16.18 3.06
C LEU A 133 -5.16 -17.44 2.20
N GLN A 134 -5.79 -18.49 2.75
CA GLN A 134 -5.97 -19.79 2.10
C GLN A 134 -4.63 -20.40 1.64
N VAL A 135 -3.65 -20.43 2.55
CA VAL A 135 -2.30 -20.95 2.29
C VAL A 135 -1.88 -21.93 3.38
N SER A 136 -0.82 -22.69 3.11
CA SER A 136 -0.28 -23.63 4.10
C SER A 136 0.32 -22.89 5.31
N PRO A 137 0.28 -23.49 6.52
CA PRO A 137 0.98 -22.94 7.69
C PRO A 137 2.47 -22.70 7.44
N ALA A 138 3.14 -23.58 6.68
CA ALA A 138 4.55 -23.43 6.32
C ALA A 138 4.81 -22.18 5.47
N SER A 139 3.89 -21.82 4.56
CA SER A 139 3.98 -20.58 3.77
C SER A 139 3.86 -19.35 4.67
N VAL A 140 2.97 -19.39 5.67
CA VAL A 140 2.84 -18.32 6.66
C VAL A 140 4.11 -18.20 7.49
N SER A 141 4.64 -19.30 8.01
CA SER A 141 5.88 -19.27 8.81
C SER A 141 7.05 -18.67 8.04
N LYS A 142 7.22 -19.03 6.76
CA LYS A 142 8.27 -18.44 5.90
C LYS A 142 8.05 -16.94 5.67
N ALA A 143 6.81 -16.52 5.44
CA ALA A 143 6.48 -15.12 5.22
C ALA A 143 6.72 -14.29 6.49
N ILE A 144 6.30 -14.79 7.65
CA ILE A 144 6.53 -14.15 8.95
C ILE A 144 8.02 -14.05 9.26
N ALA A 145 8.80 -15.13 9.11
CA ALA A 145 10.24 -15.09 9.36
C ALA A 145 10.95 -14.06 8.48
N PHE A 146 10.55 -13.97 7.20
CA PHE A 146 11.06 -12.93 6.31
C PHE A 146 10.68 -11.53 6.80
N LEU A 147 9.39 -11.29 7.09
CA LEU A 147 8.90 -9.98 7.52
C LEU A 147 9.52 -9.55 8.86
N GLU A 148 9.69 -10.47 9.80
CA GLU A 148 10.38 -10.25 11.09
C GLU A 148 11.86 -9.89 10.86
N SER A 149 12.57 -10.59 9.95
CA SER A 149 13.96 -10.25 9.60
C SER A 149 14.12 -8.85 9.00
N GLN A 150 13.06 -8.32 8.38
CA GLN A 150 13.03 -6.96 7.80
C GLN A 150 12.47 -5.92 8.78
N GLY A 151 12.13 -6.31 10.02
CA GLY A 151 11.52 -5.43 11.02
C GLY A 151 10.08 -5.01 10.68
N LEU A 152 9.39 -5.76 9.81
CA LEU A 152 8.06 -5.40 9.30
C LEU A 152 6.91 -5.99 10.12
N VAL A 153 7.18 -7.03 10.88
CA VAL A 153 6.21 -7.71 11.74
C VAL A 153 6.90 -8.00 13.06
N ARG A 154 6.19 -7.75 14.16
CA ARG A 154 6.63 -8.11 15.51
C ARG A 154 5.81 -9.28 16.02
N ARG A 155 6.49 -10.18 16.73
CA ARG A 155 5.86 -11.29 17.44
C ARG A 155 5.53 -10.91 18.88
N GLU A 156 4.28 -11.05 19.26
CA GLU A 156 3.77 -10.85 20.60
C GLU A 156 3.26 -12.16 21.20
N ARG A 157 3.27 -12.23 22.53
CA ARG A 157 2.63 -13.33 23.27
C ARG A 157 1.37 -12.79 23.93
N ASP A 158 0.23 -13.35 23.55
CA ASP A 158 -1.05 -13.08 24.20
C ASP A 158 -1.10 -13.74 25.59
N GLU A 159 -2.07 -13.37 26.43
CA GLU A 159 -2.28 -13.88 27.81
C GLU A 159 -2.33 -15.42 27.87
N ARG A 160 -2.79 -16.05 26.77
CA ARG A 160 -2.86 -17.51 26.60
C ARG A 160 -1.56 -18.15 26.06
N ARG A 161 -0.44 -17.42 26.10
CA ARG A 161 0.89 -17.79 25.54
C ARG A 161 0.89 -18.17 24.05
N ARG A 162 -0.08 -17.69 23.28
CA ARG A 162 -0.11 -17.90 21.82
C ARG A 162 0.67 -16.80 21.13
N GLU A 163 1.43 -17.19 20.11
CA GLU A 163 2.14 -16.23 19.26
C GLU A 163 1.15 -15.50 18.37
N ARG A 164 1.16 -14.17 18.48
CA ARG A 164 0.42 -13.25 17.62
C ARG A 164 1.39 -12.36 16.87
N TYR A 165 1.03 -12.01 15.66
CA TYR A 165 1.81 -11.16 14.78
C TYR A 165 1.08 -9.83 14.61
N VAL A 166 1.84 -8.75 14.70
CA VAL A 166 1.39 -7.37 14.60
C VAL A 166 2.23 -6.69 13.53
N VAL A 167 1.61 -5.87 12.66
CA VAL A 167 2.39 -4.95 11.80
C VAL A 167 3.00 -3.91 12.71
N ASP A 168 4.32 -3.77 12.67
CA ASP A 168 4.96 -2.76 13.49
C ASP A 168 4.58 -1.36 12.94
N ASP A 169 4.12 -0.43 13.78
CA ASP A 169 3.92 0.95 13.33
C ASP A 169 5.27 1.59 12.93
N ASP A 170 6.37 1.05 13.45
CA ASP A 170 7.73 1.35 13.02
C ASP A 170 8.01 0.87 11.59
N VAL A 171 7.19 0.00 10.95
CA VAL A 171 7.38 -0.44 9.56
C VAL A 171 7.61 0.71 8.62
N TRP A 172 6.79 1.75 8.73
CA TRP A 172 6.85 2.90 7.81
C TRP A 172 8.10 3.73 8.07
N TYR A 173 8.44 3.92 9.34
CA TYR A 173 9.69 4.55 9.77
C TYR A 173 10.92 3.75 9.30
N GLN A 174 10.97 2.45 9.58
CA GLN A 174 12.06 1.55 9.21
C GLN A 174 12.22 1.42 7.69
N SER A 175 11.12 1.38 6.92
CA SER A 175 11.15 1.35 5.45
C SER A 175 11.71 2.64 4.87
N MET A 176 11.34 3.78 5.44
CA MET A 176 11.88 5.09 5.06
C MET A 176 13.37 5.19 5.39
N MET A 177 13.77 4.73 6.58
CA MET A 177 15.17 4.68 7.00
C MET A 177 16.00 3.69 6.19
N ALA A 178 15.45 2.53 5.80
CA ALA A 178 16.12 1.57 4.93
C ALA A 178 16.33 2.12 3.51
N SER A 179 15.33 2.81 2.97
CA SER A 179 15.44 3.50 1.67
C SER A 179 16.45 4.64 1.71
N ALA A 180 16.52 5.39 2.82
CA ALA A 180 17.54 6.40 3.04
C ALA A 180 18.94 5.78 3.08
N ARG A 181 19.15 4.68 3.81
CA ARG A 181 20.43 3.94 3.83
C ARG A 181 20.84 3.43 2.45
N GLY A 182 19.91 2.85 1.68
CA GLY A 182 20.18 2.41 0.30
C GLY A 182 20.58 3.57 -0.62
N THR A 183 19.90 4.71 -0.49
CA THR A 183 20.22 5.93 -1.24
C THR A 183 21.58 6.51 -0.87
N ALA A 184 21.91 6.53 0.43
CA ALA A 184 23.22 6.92 0.94
C ALA A 184 24.34 6.05 0.36
N HIS A 185 24.09 4.74 0.23
CA HIS A 185 25.05 3.83 -0.38
C HIS A 185 25.31 4.16 -1.85
N ILE A 186 24.28 4.50 -2.63
CA ILE A 186 24.43 4.94 -4.03
C ILE A 186 25.24 6.25 -4.10
N ALA A 187 24.98 7.21 -3.21
CA ALA A 187 25.73 8.47 -3.14
C ALA A 187 27.22 8.21 -2.86
N GLU A 188 27.52 7.31 -1.93
CA GLU A 188 28.89 6.91 -1.59
C GLU A 188 29.59 6.23 -2.77
N THR A 189 28.93 5.29 -3.44
CA THR A 189 29.48 4.65 -4.66
C THR A 189 29.73 5.67 -5.77
N ALA A 190 28.85 6.66 -5.95
CA ALA A 190 29.06 7.74 -6.91
C ALA A 190 30.31 8.57 -6.57
N ARG A 191 30.55 8.90 -5.29
CA ARG A 191 31.78 9.58 -4.84
C ARG A 191 33.04 8.77 -5.11
N GLN A 192 33.01 7.46 -4.84
CA GLN A 192 34.13 6.58 -5.17
C GLN A 192 34.43 6.59 -6.67
N GLY A 193 33.38 6.58 -7.50
CA GLY A 193 33.50 6.69 -8.95
C GLY A 193 34.15 8.00 -9.42
N VAL A 194 33.93 9.13 -8.72
CA VAL A 194 34.63 10.40 -9.01
C VAL A 194 36.14 10.27 -8.80
N GLY A 195 36.57 9.56 -7.76
CA GLY A 195 38.00 9.32 -7.51
C GLY A 195 38.67 8.39 -8.52
N VAL A 196 37.89 7.52 -9.18
CA VAL A 196 38.36 6.63 -10.26
C VAL A 196 38.42 7.37 -11.60
N LEU A 197 37.48 8.28 -11.84
CA LEU A 197 37.43 9.08 -13.05
C LEU A 197 38.44 10.22 -12.96
N VAL A 198 39.05 10.59 -14.09
CA VAL A 198 39.93 11.77 -14.13
C VAL A 198 39.10 13.01 -13.68
N PRO A 199 39.56 13.76 -12.66
CA PRO A 199 38.89 14.96 -12.20
C PRO A 199 38.66 15.95 -13.35
N GLY A 200 37.47 16.56 -13.41
CA GLY A 200 37.11 17.50 -14.46
C GLY A 200 36.51 16.89 -15.73
N THR A 201 36.39 15.56 -15.83
CA THR A 201 35.63 14.95 -16.93
C THR A 201 34.12 15.17 -16.76
N PRO A 202 33.34 15.23 -17.86
CA PRO A 202 31.87 15.32 -17.77
C PRO A 202 31.22 14.16 -17.00
N ALA A 203 31.86 12.98 -16.99
CA ALA A 203 31.39 11.83 -16.23
C ALA A 203 31.59 12.01 -14.72
N ALA A 204 32.76 12.50 -14.29
CA ALA A 204 33.02 12.84 -12.89
C ALA A 204 32.04 13.91 -12.40
N ALA A 205 31.82 14.98 -13.19
CA ALA A 205 30.86 16.03 -12.85
C ALA A 205 29.42 15.51 -12.70
N ARG A 206 28.98 14.54 -13.52
CA ARG A 206 27.67 13.91 -13.35
C ARG A 206 27.58 13.11 -12.05
N LEU A 207 28.59 12.31 -11.71
CA LEU A 207 28.60 11.54 -10.47
C LEU A 207 28.64 12.44 -9.24
N GLU A 208 29.40 13.53 -9.26
CA GLU A 208 29.39 14.54 -8.20
C GLU A 208 28.00 15.16 -8.02
N ASN A 209 27.32 15.51 -9.11
CA ASN A 209 25.97 16.08 -9.05
C ASN A 209 24.96 15.08 -8.49
N ILE A 210 25.04 13.80 -8.88
CA ILE A 210 24.20 12.72 -8.36
C ILE A 210 24.45 12.54 -6.86
N ALA A 211 25.71 12.42 -6.44
CA ALA A 211 26.05 12.26 -5.02
C ALA A 211 25.51 13.42 -4.18
N ARG A 212 25.75 14.66 -4.61
CA ARG A 212 25.27 15.87 -3.90
C ARG A 212 23.75 15.90 -3.75
N PHE A 213 23.01 15.54 -4.79
CA PHE A 213 21.55 15.49 -4.73
C PHE A 213 21.06 14.39 -3.79
N LEU A 214 21.63 13.19 -3.90
CA LEU A 214 21.23 12.04 -3.07
C LEU A 214 21.56 12.25 -1.59
N ASP A 215 22.68 12.91 -1.26
CA ASP A 215 23.03 13.30 0.11
C ASP A 215 21.94 14.20 0.71
N PHE A 216 21.57 15.28 0.00
CA PHE A 216 20.56 16.23 0.45
C PHE A 216 19.19 15.57 0.70
N ILE A 217 18.77 14.68 -0.22
CA ILE A 217 17.50 13.97 -0.09
C ILE A 217 17.55 12.97 1.08
N THR A 218 18.64 12.22 1.23
CA THR A 218 18.80 11.26 2.32
C THR A 218 18.74 11.94 3.68
N GLU A 219 19.44 13.06 3.86
CA GLU A 219 19.42 13.83 5.10
C GLU A 219 18.03 14.40 5.38
N SER A 220 17.37 14.93 4.35
CA SER A 220 16.01 15.48 4.49
C SER A 220 14.98 14.43 4.88
N ILE A 221 15.03 13.24 4.25
CA ILE A 221 14.15 12.11 4.57
C ILE A 221 14.41 11.62 6.00
N THR A 222 15.69 11.46 6.38
CA THR A 222 16.07 11.00 7.71
C THR A 222 15.56 11.94 8.80
N ARG A 223 15.82 13.24 8.65
CA ARG A 223 15.36 14.25 9.60
C ARG A 223 13.84 14.30 9.71
N ALA A 224 13.13 14.22 8.59
CA ALA A 224 11.67 14.19 8.58
C ALA A 224 11.12 12.92 9.24
N ALA A 225 11.74 11.76 9.00
CA ALA A 225 11.39 10.50 9.63
C ALA A 225 11.52 10.54 11.15
N GLU A 226 12.64 11.09 11.63
CA GLU A 226 12.92 11.23 13.07
C GLU A 226 11.94 12.18 13.76
N GLN A 227 11.60 13.31 13.11
CA GLN A 227 10.63 14.28 13.65
C GLN A 227 9.19 13.75 13.67
N ALA A 228 8.81 12.94 12.69
CA ALA A 228 7.46 12.40 12.58
C ALA A 228 7.27 11.08 13.36
N ARG A 229 8.31 10.55 14.01
CA ARG A 229 8.25 9.27 14.72
C ARG A 229 7.16 9.26 15.79
N ASP A 230 6.96 10.36 16.50
CA ASP A 230 5.93 10.48 17.55
C ASP A 230 4.50 10.57 16.99
N ILE A 231 4.34 10.92 15.70
CA ILE A 231 3.04 11.02 15.03
C ILE A 231 2.46 9.62 14.77
N LEU A 232 3.32 8.62 14.54
CA LEU A 232 2.91 7.23 14.30
C LEU A 232 2.37 6.55 15.57
N TYR A 233 2.72 7.03 16.75
CA TYR A 233 2.30 6.44 18.03
C TYR A 233 1.05 7.10 18.65
N VAL A 234 0.25 7.87 17.89
CA VAL A 234 -1.04 8.34 18.38
C VAL A 234 -1.99 7.14 18.51
N ARG A 235 -1.90 6.47 19.66
CA ARG A 235 -2.80 5.39 20.07
C ARG A 235 -4.22 5.98 20.08
N PRO A 236 -5.21 5.39 19.37
CA PRO A 236 -6.60 5.76 19.59
C PRO A 236 -6.88 5.57 21.09
N GLU A 237 -7.30 6.63 21.78
CA GLU A 237 -7.58 6.55 23.21
C GLU A 237 -8.48 5.35 23.47
N GLY A 238 -7.95 4.41 24.25
CA GLY A 238 -8.62 3.17 24.57
C GLY A 238 -10.01 3.48 25.08
N HIS A 239 -10.97 2.70 24.60
CA HIS A 239 -12.27 2.49 25.22
C HIS A 239 -12.04 2.36 26.73
N ARG A 240 -12.25 3.46 27.47
CA ARG A 240 -12.21 3.44 28.92
C ARG A 240 -13.32 2.50 29.32
N ASP A 241 -12.89 1.36 29.83
CA ASP A 241 -13.73 0.31 30.34
C ASP A 241 -14.58 0.90 31.48
N THR A 242 -15.77 1.39 31.15
CA THR A 242 -16.82 1.69 32.12
C THR A 242 -17.45 0.38 32.55
N THR A 243 -16.67 -0.46 33.21
CA THR A 243 -17.23 -1.43 34.16
C THR A 243 -17.27 -0.74 35.51
N ALA A 244 -18.31 0.09 35.67
CA ALA A 244 -18.71 0.59 36.97
C ALA A 244 -18.90 -0.61 37.90
N LYS A 245 -18.13 -0.61 39.00
CA LYS A 245 -18.36 -1.39 40.21
C LYS A 245 -19.86 -1.37 40.54
N ALA A 246 -20.57 -2.48 40.29
CA ALA A 246 -21.74 -2.80 41.09
C ALA A 246 -21.21 -3.33 42.42
N GLY A 247 -21.24 -2.45 43.42
CA GLY A 247 -20.97 -2.80 44.81
C GLY A 247 -21.94 -3.90 45.24
N HIS A 248 -21.35 -5.01 45.65
CA HIS A 248 -21.91 -5.88 46.67
C HIS A 248 -21.93 -5.06 47.97
N ASP A 249 -23.10 -4.86 48.59
CA ASP A 249 -23.27 -4.98 50.04
C ASP A 249 -24.74 -4.73 50.46
N HIS A 250 -25.22 -5.71 51.23
CA HIS A 250 -26.39 -5.80 52.12
C HIS A 250 -27.82 -5.93 51.56
#